data_AF-A0A0Q8DRJ6-F1
#
_entry.id   AF-A0A0Q8DRJ6-F1
#
_cell.length_a   1.000
_cell.length_b   1.000
_cell.length_c   1.000
_cell.angle_alpha   90.00
_cell.angle_beta   90.00
_cell.angle_gamma   90.00
#
_symmetry.space_group_name_H-M   'P 1'
#
loop_
_entity.id
_entity.type
_entity.pdbx_description
1 polymer ?
#
loop_
_entity_poly.entity_id
_entity_poly.type
_entity_poly.pdbx_seq_one_letter_code
_entity_poly.pdbx_strand_id
1 'polypeptide(L)'
;MTRSTTRRAPTVAARLLRWFDQHGRKDLPWQSGDADGRDAYRVWLSEIMLQQTQVATVIGYFQRFTEALPTLRDLAAADEDTVLALWSGLGYYRRARFLHRAAQICVEQHGGELPRDFVALSALPGIGRSTAGAILAQAHGLRFAILDGNVKRVLTRYHGIHGHPGQSAVEKLLWLHADSHTPTARLADYTQAIMDLGATLCVRSRPRCDACPLASDCIAYRDNLTAELPSRKPSKALPTRATVMLVLRDRDGRVLLERRGPQGVWSGLWSLPEAASTDDAWRLAQRHARIDDAQALAPFTHVFSHYRLAIEPLLFDRTTAHAAIADNPDLRWCSATELAALGLPAPVRTLLQNTA
;
A
#
# COMPACT_ATOMS: atom_id res chain seq x y z
N MET A 1 56.93 -20.63 12.27
CA MET A 1 55.47 -20.86 12.34
C MET A 1 54.74 -19.58 11.98
N THR A 2 54.51 -19.36 10.68
CA THR A 2 53.74 -18.23 10.16
C THR A 2 52.25 -18.52 10.40
N ARG A 3 51.65 -17.77 11.33
CA ARG A 3 50.19 -17.78 11.54
C ARG A 3 49.53 -17.29 10.24
N SER A 4 48.99 -18.22 9.47
CA SER A 4 48.09 -17.92 8.35
C SER A 4 46.84 -17.25 8.92
N THR A 5 46.76 -15.93 8.79
CA THR A 5 45.55 -15.17 9.04
C THR A 5 44.58 -15.48 7.91
N THR A 6 43.77 -16.53 8.08
CA THR A 6 42.64 -16.81 7.18
C THR A 6 41.72 -15.59 7.17
N ARG A 7 41.81 -14.77 6.11
CA ARG A 7 40.96 -13.59 5.91
C ARG A 7 39.52 -14.08 5.76
N ARG A 8 38.71 -13.94 6.81
CA ARG A 8 37.30 -14.34 6.82
C ARG A 8 36.58 -13.69 5.64
N ALA A 9 35.85 -14.48 4.85
CA ALA A 9 35.10 -13.97 3.71
C ALA A 9 34.12 -12.87 4.16
N PRO A 10 33.92 -11.80 3.37
CA PRO A 10 33.03 -10.70 3.74
C PRO A 10 31.58 -11.19 3.88
N THR A 11 30.91 -10.75 4.94
CA THR A 11 29.51 -11.12 5.21
C THR A 11 28.57 -10.59 4.12
N VAL A 12 27.33 -11.12 4.08
CA VAL A 12 26.26 -10.58 3.21
C VAL A 12 26.05 -9.09 3.48
N ALA A 13 25.97 -8.69 4.74
CA ALA A 13 25.82 -7.29 5.13
C ALA A 13 26.96 -6.41 4.62
N ALA A 14 28.22 -6.83 4.78
CA ALA A 14 29.36 -6.06 4.31
C ALA A 14 29.35 -5.86 2.79
N ARG A 15 28.96 -6.89 2.02
CA ARG A 15 28.83 -6.80 0.56
C ARG A 15 27.69 -5.90 0.13
N LEU A 16 26.53 -6.03 0.77
CA LEU A 16 25.36 -5.19 0.52
C LEU A 16 25.64 -3.72 0.82
N LEU A 17 26.26 -3.42 1.96
CA LEU A 17 26.55 -2.05 2.37
C LEU A 17 27.56 -1.37 1.40
N ARG A 18 28.61 -2.08 0.97
CA ARG A 18 29.53 -1.55 -0.06
C ARG A 18 28.83 -1.24 -1.38
N TRP A 19 27.91 -2.10 -1.79
CA TRP A 19 27.11 -1.86 -2.99
C TRP A 19 26.16 -0.66 -2.79
N PHE A 20 25.52 -0.57 -1.62
CA PHE A 20 24.61 0.52 -1.28
C PHE A 20 25.32 1.89 -1.25
N ASP A 21 26.57 1.92 -0.80
CA ASP A 21 27.37 3.14 -0.79
C ASP A 21 27.52 3.74 -2.20
N GLN A 22 27.59 2.90 -3.24
CA GLN A 22 27.81 3.30 -4.63
C GLN A 22 26.52 3.40 -5.46
N HIS A 23 25.51 2.57 -5.14
CA HIS A 23 24.33 2.37 -6.00
C HIS A 23 22.99 2.46 -5.26
N GLY A 24 23.02 2.56 -3.94
CA GLY A 24 21.81 2.67 -3.12
C GLY A 24 21.04 3.95 -3.38
N ARG A 25 19.72 3.89 -3.26
CA ARG A 25 18.86 5.07 -3.35
C ARG A 25 18.94 5.84 -2.03
N LYS A 26 19.30 7.12 -2.13
CA LYS A 26 19.55 8.04 -1.00
C LYS A 26 18.72 9.32 -1.10
N ASP A 27 17.93 9.44 -2.16
CA ASP A 27 17.16 10.62 -2.57
C ASP A 27 15.65 10.42 -2.39
N LEU A 28 15.22 9.35 -1.73
CA LEU A 28 13.80 9.08 -1.52
C LEU A 28 13.23 10.07 -0.49
N PRO A 29 12.02 10.65 -0.72
CA PRO A 29 11.49 11.71 0.13
C PRO A 29 11.40 11.33 1.62
N TRP A 30 11.12 10.08 1.95
CA TRP A 30 10.99 9.56 3.31
C TRP A 30 12.32 9.22 4.00
N GLN A 31 13.46 9.36 3.31
CA GLN A 31 14.78 9.14 3.89
C GLN A 31 15.35 10.37 4.59
N SER A 32 14.68 11.53 4.50
CA SER A 32 15.09 12.73 5.24
C SER A 32 14.91 12.54 6.75
N GLY A 33 15.82 13.15 7.51
CA GLY A 33 15.88 13.12 8.96
C GLY A 33 16.95 14.08 9.47
N ASP A 34 17.22 14.04 10.76
CA ASP A 34 18.24 14.84 11.43
C ASP A 34 19.51 14.01 11.72
N ALA A 35 20.38 14.51 12.60
CA ALA A 35 21.62 13.84 12.97
C ALA A 35 21.39 12.48 13.69
N ASP A 36 20.20 12.26 14.25
CA ASP A 36 19.88 11.11 15.10
C ASP A 36 19.17 9.96 14.34
N GLY A 37 18.72 10.21 13.11
CA GLY A 37 18.12 9.17 12.27
C GLY A 37 17.07 9.72 11.30
N ARG A 38 16.39 8.81 10.59
CA ARG A 38 15.25 9.17 9.75
C ARG A 38 14.04 9.47 10.65
N ASP A 39 13.20 10.41 10.24
CA ASP A 39 11.96 10.71 10.96
C ASP A 39 11.03 9.46 11.00
N ALA A 40 10.66 9.03 12.21
CA ALA A 40 9.86 7.83 12.44
C ALA A 40 8.45 7.91 11.81
N TYR A 41 7.79 9.07 11.86
CA TYR A 41 6.48 9.28 11.23
C TYR A 41 6.60 9.13 9.71
N ARG A 42 7.62 9.74 9.11
CA ARG A 42 7.86 9.70 7.66
C ARG A 42 8.24 8.29 7.19
N VAL A 43 9.10 7.59 7.94
CA VAL A 43 9.43 6.18 7.68
C VAL A 43 8.16 5.34 7.74
N TRP A 44 7.40 5.42 8.83
CA TRP A 44 6.17 4.65 9.02
C TRP A 44 5.16 4.89 7.90
N LEU A 45 4.88 6.15 7.57
CA LEU A 45 3.96 6.53 6.50
C LEU A 45 4.39 5.90 5.16
N SER A 46 5.67 6.01 4.82
CA SER A 46 6.21 5.43 3.58
C SER A 46 6.10 3.90 3.56
N GLU A 47 6.40 3.23 4.67
CA GLU A 47 6.31 1.78 4.80
C GLU A 47 4.88 1.30 4.58
N ILE A 48 3.87 2.00 5.13
CA ILE A 48 2.46 1.66 4.90
C ILE A 48 2.07 1.90 3.43
N MET A 49 2.48 3.03 2.83
CA MET A 49 2.19 3.34 1.43
C MET A 49 2.83 2.35 0.45
N LEU A 50 4.04 1.88 0.74
CA LEU A 50 4.82 0.95 -0.11
C LEU A 50 4.32 -0.50 -0.06
N GLN A 51 3.42 -0.84 0.87
CA GLN A 51 2.79 -2.17 0.88
C GLN A 51 2.01 -2.42 -0.41
N GLN A 52 2.56 -3.26 -1.29
CA GLN A 52 1.95 -3.59 -2.59
C GLN A 52 1.78 -2.38 -3.54
N THR A 53 2.55 -1.30 -3.34
CA THR A 53 2.58 -0.13 -4.21
C THR A 53 4.01 0.14 -4.67
N GLN A 54 4.19 0.59 -5.91
CA GLN A 54 5.51 0.92 -6.43
C GLN A 54 6.01 2.27 -5.92
N VAL A 55 7.33 2.39 -5.73
CA VAL A 55 8.01 3.60 -5.24
C VAL A 55 7.65 4.83 -6.08
N ALA A 56 7.69 4.71 -7.41
CA ALA A 56 7.37 5.83 -8.32
C ALA A 56 5.94 6.38 -8.10
N THR A 57 4.98 5.49 -7.85
CA THR A 57 3.61 5.89 -7.50
C THR A 57 3.57 6.56 -6.14
N VAL A 58 4.25 6.00 -5.13
CA VAL A 58 4.18 6.48 -3.74
C VAL A 58 4.75 7.90 -3.57
N ILE A 59 5.81 8.28 -4.30
CA ILE A 59 6.49 9.58 -4.12
C ILE A 59 5.51 10.76 -4.09
N GLY A 60 4.65 10.89 -5.11
CA GLY A 60 3.72 12.02 -5.19
C GLY A 60 2.62 11.99 -4.14
N TYR A 61 2.20 10.81 -3.68
CA TYR A 61 1.25 10.70 -2.58
C TYR A 61 1.88 11.03 -1.25
N PHE A 62 3.08 10.52 -1.00
CA PHE A 62 3.83 10.77 0.22
C PHE A 62 4.04 12.29 0.40
N GLN A 63 4.51 12.98 -0.64
CA GLN A 63 4.74 14.43 -0.60
C GLN A 63 3.47 15.21 -0.22
N ARG A 64 2.36 15.00 -0.95
CA ARG A 64 1.08 15.67 -0.65
C ARG A 64 0.58 15.34 0.76
N PHE A 65 0.74 14.09 1.19
CA PHE A 65 0.29 13.64 2.50
C PHE A 65 1.09 14.31 3.61
N THR A 66 2.43 14.39 3.50
CA THR A 66 3.28 15.07 4.48
C THR A 66 3.20 16.59 4.42
N GLU A 67 2.78 17.17 3.29
CA GLU A 67 2.51 18.60 3.20
C GLU A 67 1.23 18.97 3.95
N ALA A 68 0.16 18.17 3.79
CA ALA A 68 -1.12 18.39 4.45
C ALA A 68 -1.12 17.97 5.93
N LEU A 69 -0.43 16.87 6.27
CA LEU A 69 -0.36 16.28 7.60
C LEU A 69 1.11 16.05 7.99
N PRO A 70 1.84 17.13 8.39
CA PRO A 70 3.29 17.08 8.57
C PRO A 70 3.77 16.21 9.72
N THR A 71 2.95 16.04 10.76
CA THR A 71 3.31 15.24 11.94
C THR A 71 2.31 14.12 12.21
N LEU A 72 2.72 13.15 13.04
CA LEU A 72 1.83 12.11 13.55
C LEU A 72 0.61 12.70 14.27
N ARG A 73 0.79 13.81 15.00
CA ARG A 73 -0.29 14.48 15.74
C ARG A 73 -1.29 15.13 14.79
N ASP A 74 -0.83 15.73 13.69
CA ASP A 74 -1.71 16.27 12.65
C ASP A 74 -2.53 15.15 12.00
N LEU A 75 -1.88 14.02 11.69
CA LEU A 75 -2.58 12.83 11.19
C LEU A 75 -3.62 12.32 12.20
N ALA A 76 -3.32 12.29 13.50
CA ALA A 76 -4.23 11.80 14.52
C ALA A 76 -5.45 12.74 14.74
N ALA A 77 -5.26 14.04 14.53
CA ALA A 77 -6.29 15.06 14.71
C ALA A 77 -7.16 15.28 13.46
N ALA A 78 -6.71 14.82 12.29
CA ALA A 78 -7.43 14.99 11.04
C ALA A 78 -8.74 14.18 11.00
N ASP A 79 -9.74 14.73 10.32
CA ASP A 79 -10.94 13.97 10.00
C ASP A 79 -10.63 12.80 9.08
N GLU A 80 -11.36 11.69 9.22
CA GLU A 80 -11.15 10.49 8.41
C GLU A 80 -11.28 10.78 6.90
N ASP A 81 -12.23 11.63 6.51
CA ASP A 81 -12.44 12.00 5.12
C ASP A 81 -11.22 12.69 4.51
N THR A 82 -10.53 13.55 5.27
CA THR A 82 -9.27 14.19 4.86
C THR A 82 -8.19 13.15 4.60
N VAL A 83 -8.04 12.18 5.52
CA VAL A 83 -7.05 11.09 5.37
C VAL A 83 -7.36 10.23 4.14
N LEU A 84 -8.63 9.88 3.92
CA LEU A 84 -9.07 9.06 2.78
C LEU A 84 -8.96 9.81 1.45
N ALA A 85 -9.18 11.12 1.45
CA ALA A 85 -8.97 11.99 0.30
C ALA A 85 -7.49 12.00 -0.12
N LEU A 86 -6.58 12.23 0.84
CA LEU A 86 -5.13 12.20 0.60
C LEU A 86 -4.64 10.82 0.12
N TRP A 87 -5.30 9.74 0.56
CA TRP A 87 -5.01 8.36 0.14
C TRP A 87 -5.67 7.95 -1.18
N SER A 88 -6.61 8.73 -1.70
CA SER A 88 -7.46 8.35 -2.83
C SER A 88 -6.65 8.04 -4.09
N GLY A 89 -6.71 6.80 -4.56
CA GLY A 89 -5.95 6.30 -5.71
C GLY A 89 -4.78 5.38 -5.37
N LEU A 90 -4.31 5.33 -4.12
CA LEU A 90 -3.29 4.34 -3.69
C LEU A 90 -3.84 2.91 -3.51
N GLY A 91 -5.17 2.77 -3.42
CA GLY A 91 -5.81 1.49 -3.16
C GLY A 91 -5.56 0.96 -1.75
N TYR A 92 -6.21 -0.18 -1.42
CA TYR A 92 -6.13 -0.82 -0.10
C TYR A 92 -6.39 0.16 1.06
N TYR A 93 -7.51 0.89 1.02
CA TYR A 93 -7.88 1.96 1.96
C TYR A 93 -7.94 1.55 3.43
N ARG A 94 -8.03 0.24 3.72
CA ARG A 94 -7.85 -0.28 5.08
C ARG A 94 -6.51 0.17 5.69
N ARG A 95 -5.47 0.31 4.87
CA ARG A 95 -4.16 0.83 5.29
C ARG A 95 -4.27 2.26 5.82
N ALA A 96 -4.97 3.15 5.12
CA ALA A 96 -5.17 4.54 5.55
C ALA A 96 -5.93 4.61 6.89
N ARG A 97 -6.99 3.80 7.02
CA ARG A 97 -7.78 3.71 8.27
C ARG A 97 -6.96 3.19 9.44
N PHE A 98 -6.17 2.15 9.22
CA PHE A 98 -5.28 1.60 10.24
C PHE A 98 -4.17 2.57 10.61
N LEU A 99 -3.57 3.25 9.62
CA LEU A 99 -2.61 4.33 9.84
C LEU A 99 -3.22 5.43 10.72
N HIS A 100 -4.40 5.92 10.37
CA HIS A 100 -5.10 6.94 11.14
C HIS A 100 -5.39 6.47 12.58
N ARG A 101 -5.99 5.28 12.74
CA ARG A 101 -6.30 4.75 14.08
C ARG A 101 -5.04 4.51 14.92
N ALA A 102 -3.95 4.06 14.31
CA ALA A 102 -2.68 3.90 15.00
C ALA A 102 -2.11 5.25 15.46
N ALA A 103 -2.22 6.32 14.66
CA ALA A 103 -1.80 7.66 15.05
C ALA A 103 -2.61 8.18 16.26
N GLN A 104 -3.93 7.95 16.25
CA GLN A 104 -4.80 8.27 17.39
C GLN A 104 -4.38 7.51 18.65
N ILE A 105 -4.13 6.19 18.55
CA ILE A 105 -3.65 5.38 19.69
C ILE A 105 -2.30 5.90 20.20
N CYS A 106 -1.40 6.33 19.31
CA CYS A 106 -0.14 6.95 19.71
C CYS A 106 -0.33 8.24 20.53
N VAL A 107 -1.27 9.10 20.15
CA VAL A 107 -1.62 10.29 20.95
C VAL A 107 -2.26 9.90 22.28
N GLU A 108 -3.20 8.95 22.28
CA GLU A 108 -3.92 8.49 23.47
C GLU A 108 -3.00 7.80 24.49
N GLN A 109 -2.02 7.00 24.04
CA GLN A 109 -1.33 6.00 24.88
C GLN A 109 0.20 6.09 24.84
N HIS A 110 0.77 6.80 23.88
CA HIS A 110 2.23 6.84 23.66
C HIS A 110 2.79 8.26 23.54
N GLY A 111 2.12 9.25 24.16
CA GLY A 111 2.61 10.62 24.22
C GLY A 111 2.68 11.32 22.85
N GLY A 112 1.94 10.83 21.85
CA GLY A 112 1.94 11.38 20.49
C GLY A 112 3.15 11.01 19.66
N GLU A 113 3.86 9.93 20.01
CA GLU A 113 4.98 9.38 19.26
C GLU A 113 4.78 7.89 18.94
N LEU A 114 5.52 7.38 17.95
CA LEU A 114 5.62 5.94 17.74
C LEU A 114 6.45 5.30 18.86
N PRO A 115 5.95 4.25 19.54
CA PRO A 115 6.71 3.60 20.60
C PRO A 115 7.97 2.94 20.04
N ARG A 116 9.08 3.06 20.78
CA ARG A 116 10.36 2.41 20.46
C ARG A 116 10.42 0.94 20.87
N ASP A 117 9.46 0.50 21.69
CA ASP A 117 9.31 -0.91 22.06
C ASP A 117 8.65 -1.71 20.93
N PHE A 118 9.23 -2.85 20.60
CA PHE A 118 8.77 -3.68 19.48
C PHE A 118 7.37 -4.25 19.70
N VAL A 119 7.03 -4.64 20.94
CA VAL A 119 5.73 -5.25 21.25
C VAL A 119 4.64 -4.19 21.15
N ALA A 120 4.86 -3.02 21.75
CA ALA A 120 3.94 -1.88 21.65
C ALA A 120 3.76 -1.42 20.19
N LEU A 121 4.85 -1.27 19.44
CA LEU A 121 4.79 -0.84 18.05
C LEU A 121 4.06 -1.85 17.15
N SER A 122 4.28 -3.15 17.36
CA SER A 122 3.61 -4.21 16.59
C SER A 122 2.15 -4.44 17.00
N ALA A 123 1.72 -3.89 18.13
CA ALA A 123 0.32 -3.93 18.55
C ALA A 123 -0.53 -2.87 17.83
N LEU A 124 0.10 -1.85 17.24
CA LEU A 124 -0.62 -0.80 16.50
C LEU A 124 -1.26 -1.35 15.22
N PRO A 125 -2.49 -0.91 14.87
CA PRO A 125 -3.18 -1.34 13.66
C PRO A 125 -2.33 -1.15 12.39
N GLY A 126 -2.22 -2.20 11.58
CA GLY A 126 -1.50 -2.16 10.31
C GLY A 126 0.03 -2.25 10.41
N ILE A 127 0.60 -2.34 11.60
CA ILE A 127 2.05 -2.53 11.82
C ILE A 127 2.33 -4.00 12.12
N GLY A 128 2.82 -4.73 11.12
CA GLY A 128 3.30 -6.11 11.32
C GLY A 128 4.79 -6.17 11.69
N ARG A 129 5.30 -7.38 12.00
CA ARG A 129 6.71 -7.63 12.39
C ARG A 129 7.74 -6.94 11.49
N SER A 130 7.57 -7.03 10.16
CA SER A 130 8.51 -6.40 9.23
C SER A 130 8.43 -4.88 9.24
N THR A 131 7.22 -4.30 9.34
CA THR A 131 7.02 -2.86 9.40
C THR A 131 7.59 -2.28 10.69
N ALA A 132 7.33 -2.94 11.83
CA ALA A 132 7.93 -2.57 13.11
C ALA A 132 9.46 -2.61 13.03
N GLY A 133 10.03 -3.70 12.50
CA GLY A 133 11.48 -3.82 12.31
C GLY A 133 12.06 -2.72 11.40
N ALA A 134 11.35 -2.34 10.33
CA ALA A 134 11.75 -1.27 9.43
C ALA A 134 11.79 0.08 10.15
N ILE A 135 10.74 0.43 10.90
CA ILE A 135 10.67 1.69 11.68
C ILE A 135 11.80 1.73 12.71
N LEU A 136 11.94 0.69 13.54
CA LEU A 136 12.93 0.65 14.62
C LEU A 136 14.37 0.69 14.09
N ALA A 137 14.65 0.03 12.97
CA ALA A 137 15.98 0.04 12.37
C ALA A 137 16.31 1.36 11.64
N GLN A 138 15.35 1.93 10.91
CA GLN A 138 15.58 3.13 10.09
C GLN A 138 15.52 4.42 10.89
N ALA A 139 14.60 4.53 11.85
CA ALA A 139 14.37 5.75 12.61
C ALA A 139 15.07 5.76 13.98
N HIS A 140 15.31 4.59 14.57
CA HIS A 140 15.88 4.49 15.92
C HIS A 140 17.20 3.73 15.99
N GLY A 141 17.73 3.27 14.84
CA GLY A 141 18.99 2.54 14.80
C GLY A 141 19.00 1.24 15.61
N LEU A 142 17.84 0.64 15.87
CA LEU A 142 17.72 -0.59 16.65
C LEU A 142 17.84 -1.83 15.77
N ARG A 143 18.48 -2.88 16.27
CA ARG A 143 18.80 -4.08 15.49
C ARG A 143 17.56 -4.97 15.31
N PHE A 144 16.78 -4.68 14.27
CA PHE A 144 15.66 -5.52 13.84
C PHE A 144 15.77 -5.87 12.35
N ALA A 145 15.50 -7.13 12.03
CA ALA A 145 15.40 -7.57 10.64
C ALA A 145 14.06 -7.17 10.01
N ILE A 146 14.06 -7.10 8.69
CA ILE A 146 12.87 -6.90 7.86
C ILE A 146 12.69 -8.09 6.92
N LEU A 147 11.46 -8.32 6.48
CA LEU A 147 11.12 -9.44 5.60
C LEU A 147 9.94 -9.09 4.68
N ASP A 148 10.06 -8.00 3.93
CA ASP A 148 9.11 -7.61 2.89
C ASP A 148 9.17 -8.54 1.66
N GLY A 149 8.35 -8.28 0.64
CA GLY A 149 8.34 -9.08 -0.59
C GLY A 149 9.68 -9.08 -1.36
N ASN A 150 10.46 -8.00 -1.25
CA ASN A 150 11.78 -7.90 -1.87
C ASN A 150 12.80 -8.77 -1.13
N VAL A 151 12.87 -8.64 0.19
CA VAL A 151 13.78 -9.40 1.05
C VAL A 151 13.44 -10.88 1.00
N LYS A 152 12.15 -11.26 1.07
CA LYS A 152 11.72 -12.67 0.88
C LYS A 152 12.30 -13.24 -0.40
N ARG A 153 12.21 -12.51 -1.52
CA ARG A 153 12.75 -12.96 -2.81
C ARG A 153 14.27 -13.08 -2.82
N VAL A 154 14.96 -12.07 -2.30
CA VAL A 154 16.43 -12.08 -2.19
C VAL A 154 16.90 -13.29 -1.38
N LEU A 155 16.36 -13.47 -0.18
CA LEU A 155 16.78 -14.55 0.73
C LEU A 155 16.39 -15.93 0.22
N THR A 156 15.19 -16.07 -0.38
CA THR A 156 14.77 -17.34 -0.98
C THR A 156 15.74 -17.76 -2.10
N ARG A 157 16.14 -16.84 -2.97
CA ARG A 157 17.09 -17.12 -4.05
C ARG A 157 18.51 -17.35 -3.54
N TYR A 158 18.98 -16.49 -2.64
CA TYR A 158 20.33 -16.58 -2.11
C TYR A 158 20.57 -17.93 -1.42
N HIS A 159 19.60 -18.39 -0.61
CA HIS A 159 19.68 -19.67 0.12
C HIS A 159 19.06 -20.87 -0.62
N GLY A 160 18.54 -20.70 -1.84
CA GLY A 160 17.93 -21.80 -2.59
C GLY A 160 16.71 -22.43 -1.91
N ILE A 161 15.90 -21.63 -1.21
CA ILE A 161 14.78 -22.14 -0.40
C ILE A 161 13.60 -22.45 -1.32
N HIS A 162 13.21 -23.73 -1.40
CA HIS A 162 12.01 -24.15 -2.10
C HIS A 162 10.75 -23.94 -1.25
N GLY A 163 9.61 -23.76 -1.92
CA GLY A 163 8.31 -23.54 -1.27
C GLY A 163 7.87 -22.09 -1.33
N HIS A 164 6.57 -21.88 -1.12
CA HIS A 164 5.99 -20.54 -1.22
C HIS A 164 6.34 -19.72 0.04
N PRO A 165 6.89 -18.49 -0.07
CA PRO A 165 7.26 -17.66 1.10
C PRO A 165 6.13 -17.24 2.03
N GLY A 166 4.87 -17.53 1.67
CA GLY A 166 3.71 -17.37 2.54
C GLY A 166 3.34 -18.62 3.34
N GLN A 167 4.02 -19.75 3.15
CA GLN A 167 3.86 -20.94 4.00
C GLN A 167 4.63 -20.74 5.30
N SER A 168 4.01 -21.10 6.43
CA SER A 168 4.58 -20.85 7.77
C SER A 168 6.00 -21.42 7.95
N ALA A 169 6.26 -22.64 7.46
CA ALA A 169 7.58 -23.26 7.55
C ALA A 169 8.66 -22.46 6.78
N VAL A 170 8.35 -22.05 5.55
CA VAL A 170 9.25 -21.25 4.71
C VAL A 170 9.46 -19.87 5.30
N GLU A 171 8.40 -19.23 5.79
CA GLU A 171 8.49 -17.90 6.39
C GLU A 171 9.34 -17.89 7.67
N LYS A 172 9.23 -18.92 8.53
CA LYS A 172 10.09 -19.08 9.72
C LYS A 172 11.56 -19.18 9.35
N LEU A 173 11.89 -19.97 8.32
CA LEU A 173 13.26 -20.11 7.83
C LEU A 173 13.79 -18.78 7.26
N LEU A 174 12.97 -18.05 6.51
CA LEU A 174 13.35 -16.75 5.97
C LEU A 174 13.61 -15.72 7.07
N TRP A 175 12.83 -15.73 8.16
CA TRP A 175 13.09 -14.89 9.32
C TRP A 175 14.42 -15.21 9.99
N LEU A 176 14.75 -16.49 10.19
CA LEU A 176 16.04 -16.90 10.73
C LEU A 176 17.20 -16.36 9.88
N HIS A 177 17.10 -16.47 8.56
CA HIS A 177 18.11 -15.91 7.67
C HIS A 177 18.17 -14.38 7.71
N ALA A 178 17.04 -13.70 7.73
CA ALA A 178 16.99 -12.24 7.82
C ALA A 178 17.67 -11.74 9.12
N ASP A 179 17.35 -12.37 10.25
CA ASP A 179 17.97 -12.06 11.54
C ASP A 179 19.48 -12.35 11.55
N SER A 180 19.90 -13.46 10.93
CA SER A 180 21.32 -13.85 10.85
C SER A 180 22.17 -12.89 9.99
N HIS A 181 21.57 -12.32 8.94
CA HIS A 181 22.27 -11.42 8.01
C HIS A 181 22.22 -9.95 8.44
N THR A 182 21.34 -9.59 9.36
CA THR A 182 21.24 -8.22 9.87
C THR A 182 22.50 -7.89 10.67
N PRO A 183 23.26 -6.83 10.31
CA PRO A 183 24.49 -6.44 10.99
C PRO A 183 24.19 -5.86 12.38
N THR A 184 25.22 -5.42 13.08
CA THR A 184 25.11 -4.70 14.36
C THR A 184 25.25 -3.18 14.21
N ALA A 185 25.64 -2.70 13.02
CA ALA A 185 25.83 -1.29 12.71
C ALA A 185 25.30 -0.97 11.31
N ARG A 186 25.07 0.32 11.02
CA ARG A 186 24.49 0.81 9.75
C ARG A 186 23.15 0.13 9.42
N LEU A 187 22.28 0.01 10.42
CA LEU A 187 21.03 -0.74 10.34
C LEU A 187 20.03 -0.11 9.37
N ALA A 188 19.90 1.21 9.38
CA ALA A 188 19.09 1.95 8.41
C ALA A 188 19.57 1.72 6.96
N ASP A 189 20.88 1.79 6.74
CA ASP A 189 21.47 1.53 5.41
C ASP A 189 21.29 0.09 4.98
N TYR A 190 21.52 -0.88 5.88
CA TYR A 190 21.39 -2.29 5.55
C TYR A 190 19.95 -2.66 5.18
N THR A 191 18.98 -2.20 5.98
CA THR A 191 17.56 -2.44 5.70
C THR A 191 17.15 -1.84 4.36
N GLN A 192 17.59 -0.62 4.04
CA GLN A 192 17.40 -0.04 2.72
C GLN A 192 18.10 -0.84 1.62
N ALA A 193 19.36 -1.24 1.83
CA ALA A 193 20.18 -1.92 0.85
C ALA A 193 19.58 -3.25 0.40
N ILE A 194 19.06 -4.05 1.33
CA ILE A 194 18.46 -5.35 0.98
C ILE A 194 17.12 -5.18 0.23
N MET A 195 16.34 -4.15 0.57
CA MET A 195 15.13 -3.79 -0.18
C MET A 195 15.48 -3.30 -1.59
N ASP A 196 16.46 -2.41 -1.70
CA ASP A 196 16.95 -1.86 -2.98
C ASP A 196 17.52 -2.95 -3.88
N LEU A 197 18.26 -3.91 -3.32
CA LEU A 197 18.76 -5.05 -4.07
C LEU A 197 17.59 -5.81 -4.71
N GLY A 198 16.55 -6.12 -3.94
CA GLY A 198 15.36 -6.79 -4.44
C GLY A 198 14.60 -5.94 -5.46
N ALA A 199 14.51 -4.63 -5.26
CA ALA A 199 13.77 -3.72 -6.12
C ALA A 199 14.46 -3.44 -7.46
N THR A 200 15.80 -3.50 -7.53
CA THR A 200 16.57 -3.00 -8.69
C THR A 200 17.39 -4.07 -9.42
N LEU A 201 17.91 -5.09 -8.72
CA LEU A 201 18.77 -6.12 -9.30
C LEU A 201 18.12 -7.51 -9.25
N CYS A 202 17.78 -7.97 -8.04
CA CYS A 202 17.14 -9.26 -7.81
C CYS A 202 15.62 -9.15 -8.03
N VAL A 203 15.22 -8.61 -9.18
CA VAL A 203 13.82 -8.38 -9.55
C VAL A 203 13.10 -9.69 -9.90
N ARG A 204 11.77 -9.65 -9.98
CA ARG A 204 10.93 -10.85 -10.19
C ARG A 204 11.31 -11.61 -11.44
N SER A 205 11.40 -10.92 -12.58
CA SER A 205 11.67 -11.50 -13.89
C SER A 205 13.00 -10.98 -14.40
N ARG A 206 13.84 -11.87 -14.95
CA ARG A 206 15.15 -11.54 -15.53
C ARG A 206 16.05 -10.71 -14.57
N PRO A 207 16.40 -11.26 -13.39
CA PRO A 207 17.27 -10.56 -12.44
C PRO A 207 18.64 -10.28 -13.05
N ARG A 208 19.24 -9.16 -12.66
CA ARG A 208 20.59 -8.74 -13.09
C ARG A 208 21.67 -9.39 -12.23
N CYS A 209 21.81 -10.72 -12.34
CA CYS A 209 22.72 -11.50 -11.50
C CYS A 209 24.19 -11.08 -11.65
N ASP A 210 24.64 -10.72 -12.86
CA ASP A 210 26.04 -10.32 -13.10
C ASP A 210 26.44 -9.03 -12.36
N ALA A 211 25.46 -8.16 -12.07
CA ALA A 211 25.67 -6.93 -11.31
C ALA A 211 25.37 -7.10 -9.81
N CYS A 212 24.95 -8.30 -9.37
CA CYS A 212 24.52 -8.52 -7.99
C CYS A 212 25.73 -8.73 -7.06
N PRO A 213 25.85 -7.96 -5.96
CA PRO A 213 26.98 -8.10 -5.03
C PRO A 213 27.00 -9.44 -4.27
N LEU A 214 25.92 -10.22 -4.37
CA LEU A 214 25.76 -11.52 -3.72
C LEU A 214 25.84 -12.70 -4.69
N ALA A 215 26.13 -12.46 -5.98
CA ALA A 215 26.05 -13.48 -7.03
C ALA A 215 26.94 -14.69 -6.77
N SER A 216 28.16 -14.49 -6.26
CA SER A 216 29.16 -15.55 -6.07
C SER A 216 28.69 -16.70 -5.17
N ASP A 217 27.80 -16.41 -4.23
CA ASP A 217 27.34 -17.37 -3.22
C ASP A 217 25.83 -17.64 -3.34
N CYS A 218 25.18 -17.09 -4.37
CA CYS A 218 23.74 -17.21 -4.55
C CYS A 218 23.40 -18.59 -5.13
N ILE A 219 22.75 -19.44 -4.34
CA ILE A 219 22.38 -20.80 -4.73
C ILE A 219 21.49 -20.80 -5.98
N ALA A 220 20.47 -19.93 -6.02
CA ALA A 220 19.60 -19.89 -7.20
C ALA A 220 20.29 -19.39 -8.47
N TYR A 221 21.37 -18.61 -8.37
CA TYR A 221 22.14 -18.21 -9.54
C TYR A 221 23.02 -19.37 -10.03
N ARG A 222 23.78 -19.98 -9.10
CA ARG A 222 24.62 -21.15 -9.37
C ARG A 222 23.83 -22.30 -10.02
N ASP A 223 22.63 -22.56 -9.52
CA ASP A 223 21.80 -23.71 -9.91
C ASP A 223 20.74 -23.36 -10.96
N ASN A 224 20.78 -22.14 -11.52
CA ASN A 224 19.82 -21.64 -12.51
C ASN A 224 18.33 -21.64 -12.07
N LEU A 225 18.06 -21.51 -10.77
CA LEU A 225 16.72 -21.52 -10.17
C LEU A 225 16.08 -20.12 -10.03
N THR A 226 16.70 -19.07 -10.56
CA THR A 226 16.21 -17.68 -10.36
C THR A 226 14.82 -17.42 -10.94
N ALA A 227 14.42 -18.15 -12.00
CA ALA A 227 13.10 -18.08 -12.60
C ALA A 227 12.02 -18.85 -11.80
N GLU A 228 12.43 -19.84 -11.02
CA GLU A 228 11.56 -20.72 -10.24
C GLU A 228 11.35 -20.22 -8.80
N LEU A 229 12.38 -19.58 -8.23
CA LEU A 229 12.37 -19.08 -6.87
C LEU A 229 12.07 -17.57 -6.82
N PRO A 230 11.17 -17.13 -5.92
CA PRO A 230 10.41 -17.95 -4.97
C PRO A 230 9.28 -18.73 -5.61
N SER A 231 8.95 -19.90 -5.05
CA SER A 231 7.85 -20.71 -5.57
C SER A 231 6.53 -19.93 -5.52
N ARG A 232 5.78 -20.04 -6.63
CA ARG A 232 4.52 -19.30 -6.81
C ARG A 232 3.49 -19.75 -5.77
N LYS A 233 2.65 -18.81 -5.35
CA LYS A 233 1.48 -19.15 -4.56
C LYS A 233 0.56 -20.03 -5.41
N PRO A 234 0.00 -21.13 -4.87
CA PRO A 234 -1.05 -21.87 -5.55
C PRO A 234 -2.21 -20.93 -5.89
N SER A 235 -2.62 -20.87 -7.16
CA SER A 235 -3.72 -20.02 -7.58
C SER A 235 -5.06 -20.63 -7.17
N LYS A 236 -5.97 -19.80 -6.66
CA LYS A 236 -7.39 -20.14 -6.56
C LYS A 236 -8.14 -19.49 -7.72
N ALA A 237 -9.24 -20.10 -8.14
CA ALA A 237 -10.16 -19.45 -9.07
C ALA A 237 -10.61 -18.10 -8.49
N LEU A 238 -10.54 -17.06 -9.31
CA LEU A 238 -10.93 -15.71 -8.92
C LEU A 238 -12.41 -15.50 -9.29
N PRO A 239 -13.34 -15.44 -8.33
CA PRO A 239 -14.76 -15.29 -8.63
C PRO A 239 -15.04 -13.94 -9.29
N THR A 240 -16.11 -13.86 -10.08
CA THR A 240 -16.60 -12.61 -10.68
C THR A 240 -17.95 -12.25 -10.09
N ARG A 241 -18.10 -10.99 -9.67
CA ARG A 241 -19.34 -10.39 -9.19
C ARG A 241 -19.77 -9.33 -10.20
N ALA A 242 -21.07 -9.09 -10.31
CA ALA A 242 -21.64 -8.06 -11.17
C ALA A 242 -22.35 -7.00 -10.32
N THR A 243 -22.37 -5.76 -10.81
CA THR A 243 -23.13 -4.65 -10.22
C THR A 243 -23.48 -3.63 -11.30
N VAL A 244 -24.61 -2.94 -11.11
CA VAL A 244 -24.99 -1.76 -11.89
C VAL A 244 -24.64 -0.52 -11.07
N MET A 245 -23.83 0.39 -11.63
CA MET A 245 -23.50 1.67 -10.99
C MET A 245 -24.33 2.80 -11.58
N LEU A 246 -24.96 3.60 -10.72
CA LEU A 246 -25.84 4.68 -11.15
C LEU A 246 -25.09 6.01 -11.12
N VAL A 247 -24.99 6.68 -12.27
CA VAL A 247 -24.54 8.06 -12.37
C VAL A 247 -25.79 8.93 -12.45
N LEU A 248 -26.28 9.41 -11.32
CA LEU A 248 -27.33 10.43 -11.31
C LEU A 248 -26.69 11.81 -11.36
N ARG A 249 -26.89 12.53 -12.47
CA ARG A 249 -26.43 13.89 -12.65
C ARG A 249 -27.62 14.84 -12.75
N ASP A 250 -27.59 15.92 -11.99
CA ASP A 250 -28.62 16.95 -12.06
C ASP A 250 -28.31 18.01 -13.14
N ARG A 251 -29.20 19.00 -13.28
CA ARG A 251 -29.04 20.07 -14.28
C ARG A 251 -27.89 21.02 -13.98
N ASP A 252 -27.41 21.06 -12.74
CA ASP A 252 -26.27 21.87 -12.30
C ASP A 252 -24.96 21.09 -12.40
N GLY A 253 -25.00 19.86 -12.93
CA GLY A 253 -23.84 18.99 -13.08
C GLY A 253 -23.39 18.32 -11.79
N ARG A 254 -24.18 18.40 -10.71
CA ARG A 254 -23.90 17.69 -9.46
C ARG A 254 -24.21 16.21 -9.62
N VAL A 255 -23.42 15.36 -8.97
CA VAL A 255 -23.57 13.91 -9.00
C VAL A 255 -23.95 13.38 -7.63
N LEU A 256 -24.96 12.51 -7.56
CA LEU A 256 -25.33 11.84 -6.32
C LEU A 256 -24.28 10.78 -5.95
N LEU A 257 -23.73 10.88 -4.74
CA LEU A 257 -22.83 9.88 -4.18
C LEU A 257 -23.40 9.31 -2.88
N GLU A 258 -23.12 8.03 -2.65
CA GLU A 258 -23.38 7.32 -1.40
C GLU A 258 -22.07 7.01 -0.67
N ARG A 259 -22.10 7.04 0.67
CA ARG A 259 -21.00 6.53 1.48
C ARG A 259 -21.13 5.02 1.59
N ARG A 260 -20.06 4.32 1.22
CA ARG A 260 -19.99 2.86 1.38
C ARG A 260 -20.01 2.50 2.85
N GLY A 261 -20.77 1.47 3.20
CA GLY A 261 -20.89 1.00 4.58
C GLY A 261 -19.55 0.66 5.26
N PRO A 262 -19.56 0.44 6.59
CA PRO A 262 -18.34 0.28 7.39
C PRO A 262 -17.55 -1.00 7.07
N GLN A 263 -18.13 -1.92 6.32
CA GLN A 263 -17.52 -3.20 5.96
C GLN A 263 -17.52 -3.41 4.44
N GLY A 264 -16.66 -4.33 3.98
CA GLY A 264 -16.56 -4.69 2.58
C GLY A 264 -15.62 -3.80 1.76
N VAL A 265 -15.78 -3.86 0.45
CA VAL A 265 -14.92 -3.14 -0.50
C VAL A 265 -15.26 -1.66 -0.49
N TRP A 266 -14.20 -0.84 -0.51
CA TRP A 266 -14.29 0.63 -0.47
C TRP A 266 -15.00 1.18 0.76
N SER A 267 -15.03 0.42 1.86
CA SER A 267 -15.66 0.83 3.13
C SER A 267 -15.34 2.28 3.53
N GLY A 268 -16.41 3.04 3.77
CA GLY A 268 -16.48 4.46 4.10
C GLY A 268 -15.94 5.45 3.07
N LEU A 269 -15.56 5.02 1.86
CA LEU A 269 -15.38 5.93 0.73
C LEU A 269 -16.72 6.37 0.18
N TRP A 270 -16.71 7.52 -0.50
CA TRP A 270 -17.83 7.94 -1.34
C TRP A 270 -17.78 7.20 -2.67
N SER A 271 -18.93 6.74 -3.16
CA SER A 271 -19.08 5.97 -4.40
C SER A 271 -20.41 6.30 -5.07
N LEU A 272 -20.58 5.83 -6.29
CA LEU A 272 -21.88 5.84 -6.95
C LEU A 272 -22.81 4.82 -6.29
N PRO A 273 -24.14 5.11 -6.23
CA PRO A 273 -25.13 4.12 -5.86
C PRO A 273 -25.01 2.85 -6.71
N GLU A 274 -25.20 1.71 -6.07
CA GLU A 274 -25.08 0.39 -6.70
C GLU A 274 -26.42 -0.37 -6.64
N ALA A 275 -26.73 -1.11 -7.71
CA ALA A 275 -27.91 -1.97 -7.80
C ALA A 275 -27.56 -3.35 -8.36
N ALA A 276 -28.37 -4.35 -8.01
CA ALA A 276 -28.14 -5.74 -8.44
C ALA A 276 -28.56 -6.00 -9.90
N SER A 277 -29.43 -5.15 -10.45
CA SER A 277 -29.98 -5.27 -11.80
C SER A 277 -30.33 -3.88 -12.37
N THR A 278 -30.53 -3.80 -13.68
CA THR A 278 -31.01 -2.58 -14.35
C THR A 278 -32.36 -2.12 -13.78
N ASP A 279 -33.30 -3.04 -13.54
CA ASP A 279 -34.61 -2.70 -12.97
C ASP A 279 -34.49 -2.13 -11.55
N ASP A 280 -33.60 -2.70 -10.73
CA ASP A 280 -33.31 -2.17 -9.40
C ASP A 280 -32.64 -0.79 -9.47
N ALA A 281 -31.79 -0.56 -10.48
CA ALA A 281 -31.16 0.73 -10.71
C ALA A 281 -32.21 1.80 -11.05
N TRP A 282 -33.17 1.51 -11.93
CA TRP A 282 -34.28 2.41 -12.23
C TRP A 282 -35.11 2.73 -10.98
N ARG A 283 -35.49 1.71 -10.19
CA ARG A 283 -36.22 1.90 -8.93
C ARG A 283 -35.44 2.76 -7.94
N LEU A 284 -34.14 2.51 -7.79
CA LEU A 284 -33.26 3.27 -6.91
C LEU A 284 -33.12 4.72 -7.38
N ALA A 285 -32.92 4.96 -8.68
CA ALA A 285 -32.83 6.30 -9.24
C ALA A 285 -34.11 7.12 -9.00
N GLN A 286 -35.28 6.53 -9.23
CA GLN A 286 -36.59 7.18 -9.00
C GLN A 286 -36.84 7.57 -7.55
N ARG A 287 -36.24 6.84 -6.59
CA ARG A 287 -36.31 7.21 -5.16
C ARG A 287 -35.51 8.47 -4.85
N HIS A 288 -34.47 8.78 -5.61
CA HIS A 288 -33.56 9.89 -5.32
C HIS A 288 -33.81 11.14 -6.17
N ALA A 289 -34.29 10.97 -7.39
CA ALA A 289 -34.59 12.07 -8.29
C ALA A 289 -35.77 11.73 -9.21
N ARG A 290 -36.38 12.79 -9.78
CA ARG A 290 -37.20 12.65 -10.99
C ARG A 290 -36.26 12.43 -12.17
N ILE A 291 -36.51 11.36 -12.91
CA ILE A 291 -35.73 10.89 -14.04
C ILE A 291 -36.65 10.67 -15.24
N ASP A 292 -36.14 10.92 -16.45
CA ASP A 292 -36.89 10.74 -17.69
C ASP A 292 -36.38 9.54 -18.50
N ASP A 293 -35.06 9.45 -18.69
CA ASP A 293 -34.39 8.38 -19.43
C ASP A 293 -33.05 7.97 -18.76
N ALA A 294 -32.46 6.87 -19.22
CA ALA A 294 -31.14 6.41 -18.82
C ALA A 294 -30.29 5.98 -20.02
N GLN A 295 -29.04 6.42 -20.04
CA GLN A 295 -28.05 6.01 -21.02
C GLN A 295 -27.13 4.93 -20.45
N ALA A 296 -27.05 3.78 -21.12
CA ALA A 296 -26.04 2.78 -20.82
C ALA A 296 -24.65 3.27 -21.23
N LEU A 297 -23.69 3.19 -20.30
CA LEU A 297 -22.30 3.53 -20.54
C LEU A 297 -21.47 2.25 -20.80
N ALA A 298 -20.24 2.41 -21.29
CA ALA A 298 -19.38 1.27 -21.60
C ALA A 298 -19.09 0.44 -20.34
N PRO A 299 -19.42 -0.87 -20.33
CA PRO A 299 -19.15 -1.73 -19.18
C PRO A 299 -17.65 -1.99 -19.04
N PHE A 300 -17.21 -2.22 -17.81
CA PHE A 300 -15.81 -2.51 -17.53
C PHE A 300 -15.66 -3.47 -16.34
N THR A 301 -14.48 -4.07 -16.20
CA THR A 301 -14.18 -4.97 -15.08
C THR A 301 -13.06 -4.39 -14.22
N HIS A 302 -13.33 -4.20 -12.93
CA HIS A 302 -12.31 -3.86 -11.95
C HIS A 302 -11.81 -5.13 -11.24
N VAL A 303 -10.49 -5.32 -11.18
CA VAL A 303 -9.87 -6.52 -10.63
C VAL A 303 -9.33 -6.26 -9.22
N PHE A 304 -9.89 -6.94 -8.23
CA PHE A 304 -9.32 -7.03 -6.90
C PHE A 304 -8.45 -8.28 -6.76
N SER A 305 -7.64 -8.33 -5.70
CA SER A 305 -6.81 -9.50 -5.36
C SER A 305 -7.60 -10.78 -5.08
N HIS A 306 -8.90 -10.66 -4.78
CA HIS A 306 -9.75 -11.76 -4.31
C HIS A 306 -11.05 -11.96 -5.11
N TYR A 307 -11.42 -11.04 -6.00
CA TYR A 307 -12.50 -11.22 -6.99
C TYR A 307 -12.39 -10.18 -8.12
N ARG A 308 -13.16 -10.37 -9.19
CA ARG A 308 -13.39 -9.36 -10.25
C ARG A 308 -14.79 -8.75 -10.08
N LEU A 309 -14.92 -7.44 -10.24
CA LEU A 309 -16.20 -6.74 -10.26
C LEU A 309 -16.48 -6.28 -11.70
N ALA A 310 -17.42 -6.94 -12.36
CA ALA A 310 -18.00 -6.47 -13.61
C ALA A 310 -18.99 -5.35 -13.28
N ILE A 311 -18.81 -4.20 -13.91
CA ILE A 311 -19.57 -2.97 -13.66
C ILE A 311 -20.28 -2.57 -14.93
N GLU A 312 -21.59 -2.38 -14.81
CA GLU A 312 -22.46 -1.82 -15.84
C GLU A 312 -22.92 -0.43 -15.40
N PRO A 313 -22.35 0.66 -15.94
CA PRO A 313 -22.74 2.00 -15.53
C PRO A 313 -23.98 2.48 -16.30
N LEU A 314 -24.92 3.08 -15.59
CA LEU A 314 -26.11 3.75 -16.14
C LEU A 314 -26.10 5.23 -15.78
N LEU A 315 -26.15 6.09 -16.79
CA LEU A 315 -26.25 7.54 -16.63
C LEU A 315 -27.71 7.97 -16.69
N PHE A 316 -28.19 8.55 -15.59
CA PHE A 316 -29.43 9.31 -15.53
C PHE A 316 -29.03 10.79 -15.53
N ASP A 317 -29.17 11.45 -16.69
CA ASP A 317 -28.72 12.83 -16.86
C ASP A 317 -29.85 13.85 -16.66
N ARG A 318 -29.48 15.09 -16.32
CA ARG A 318 -30.39 16.23 -16.14
C ARG A 318 -31.56 15.96 -15.18
N THR A 319 -31.34 15.09 -14.21
CA THR A 319 -32.33 14.68 -13.20
C THR A 319 -32.73 15.86 -12.31
N THR A 320 -33.90 15.77 -11.69
CA THR A 320 -34.34 16.74 -10.68
C THR A 320 -34.35 16.06 -9.32
N ALA A 321 -33.40 16.41 -8.45
CA ALA A 321 -33.32 15.88 -7.10
C ALA A 321 -34.65 16.10 -6.35
N HIS A 322 -35.12 15.08 -5.64
CA HIS A 322 -36.31 15.25 -4.80
C HIS A 322 -35.97 16.15 -3.61
N ALA A 323 -36.80 17.15 -3.33
CA ALA A 323 -36.58 18.12 -2.24
C ALA A 323 -36.47 17.47 -0.84
N ALA A 324 -36.97 16.24 -0.67
CA ALA A 324 -36.91 15.49 0.58
C ALA A 324 -35.61 14.66 0.77
N ILE A 325 -34.81 14.48 -0.28
CA ILE A 325 -33.48 13.88 -0.19
C ILE A 325 -32.51 15.01 0.17
N ALA A 326 -32.46 15.37 1.46
CA ALA A 326 -31.43 16.27 1.96
C ALA A 326 -30.08 15.54 1.97
N ASP A 327 -29.01 16.30 1.70
CA ASP A 327 -27.65 15.82 1.92
C ASP A 327 -27.54 15.34 3.37
N ASN A 328 -27.13 14.09 3.53
CA ASN A 328 -26.93 13.46 4.83
C ASN A 328 -25.53 12.81 4.88
N PRO A 329 -25.09 12.31 6.04
CA PRO A 329 -23.74 11.76 6.19
C PRO A 329 -23.39 10.63 5.21
N ASP A 330 -24.41 9.95 4.68
CA ASP A 330 -24.26 8.75 3.85
C ASP A 330 -24.74 8.92 2.41
N LEU A 331 -25.37 10.04 2.05
CA LEU A 331 -25.86 10.30 0.71
C LEU A 331 -25.90 11.81 0.44
N ARG A 332 -25.26 12.27 -0.64
CA ARG A 332 -25.23 13.70 -0.97
C ARG A 332 -25.00 13.98 -2.45
N TRP A 333 -25.48 15.13 -2.91
CA TRP A 333 -25.17 15.66 -4.24
C TRP A 333 -23.85 16.42 -4.22
N CYS A 334 -22.89 16.05 -5.07
CA CYS A 334 -21.55 16.63 -5.12
C CYS A 334 -21.30 17.37 -6.43
N SER A 335 -20.88 18.62 -6.33
CA SER A 335 -20.30 19.40 -7.43
C SER A 335 -18.94 18.84 -7.88
N ALA A 336 -18.48 19.25 -9.06
CA ALA A 336 -17.16 18.87 -9.58
C ALA A 336 -16.01 19.20 -8.61
N THR A 337 -16.09 20.35 -7.93
CA THR A 337 -15.10 20.77 -6.93
C THR A 337 -15.10 19.85 -5.70
N GLU A 338 -16.27 19.45 -5.21
CA GLU A 338 -16.38 18.53 -4.08
C GLU A 338 -15.91 17.12 -4.45
N LEU A 339 -16.20 16.65 -5.66
CA LEU A 339 -15.71 15.36 -6.18
C LEU A 339 -14.17 15.30 -6.21
N ALA A 340 -13.50 16.43 -6.50
CA ALA A 340 -12.05 16.52 -6.49
C ALA A 340 -11.47 16.37 -5.07
N ALA A 341 -12.18 16.86 -4.05
CA ALA A 341 -11.77 16.81 -2.65
C ALA A 341 -12.12 15.46 -1.96
N LEU A 342 -13.00 14.65 -2.55
CA LEU A 342 -13.48 13.41 -1.93
C LEU A 342 -12.58 12.19 -2.16
N GLY A 343 -12.56 11.33 -1.15
CA GLY A 343 -12.03 9.97 -1.24
C GLY A 343 -12.94 9.06 -2.07
N LEU A 344 -12.65 8.94 -3.37
CA LEU A 344 -13.35 8.04 -4.30
C LEU A 344 -12.54 6.79 -4.63
N PRO A 345 -13.19 5.65 -4.92
CA PRO A 345 -12.56 4.52 -5.60
C PRO A 345 -11.99 4.92 -6.96
N ALA A 346 -10.84 4.38 -7.33
CA ALA A 346 -10.24 4.61 -8.64
C ALA A 346 -11.21 4.38 -9.84
N PRO A 347 -11.95 3.26 -9.94
CA PRO A 347 -12.87 3.06 -11.07
C PRO A 347 -14.01 4.09 -11.10
N VAL A 348 -14.51 4.52 -9.94
CA VAL A 348 -15.56 5.54 -9.85
C VAL A 348 -15.01 6.90 -10.29
N ARG A 349 -13.80 7.27 -9.85
CA ARG A 349 -13.14 8.51 -10.28
C ARG A 349 -12.96 8.55 -11.80
N THR A 350 -12.44 7.46 -12.38
CA THR A 350 -12.26 7.37 -13.83
C THR A 350 -13.58 7.42 -14.58
N LEU A 351 -14.62 6.73 -14.09
CA LEU A 351 -15.95 6.78 -14.69
C LEU A 351 -16.49 8.22 -14.71
N LEU A 352 -16.44 8.91 -13.58
CA LEU A 352 -16.91 10.29 -13.45
C LEU A 352 -16.16 11.28 -14.35
N GLN A 353 -14.85 11.11 -14.51
CA GLN A 353 -14.03 11.93 -15.40
C GLN A 353 -14.37 11.71 -16.88
N ASN A 354 -14.76 10.49 -17.26
CA ASN A 354 -15.12 10.15 -18.63
C ASN A 354 -16.58 10.52 -18.98
N THR A 355 -17.41 10.75 -17.97
CA THR A 355 -18.81 11.16 -18.13
C THR A 355 -19.03 12.66 -17.92
N ALA A 356 -18.00 13.37 -17.45
CA ALA A 356 -18.05 14.80 -17.11
C ALA A 356 -18.45 15.67 -18.32
#